data_AF-A0A1I7WVW7-F1
#
_entry.id   AF-A0A1I7WVW7-F1
#
_cell.length_a   1.000
_cell.length_b   1.000
_cell.length_c   1.000
_cell.angle_alpha   90.00
_cell.angle_beta   90.00
_cell.angle_gamma   90.00
#
_symmetry.space_group_name_H-M   'P 1'
#
loop_
_entity.id
_entity.type
_entity.pdbx_description
1 polymer ?
#
loop_
_entity_poly.entity_id
_entity_poly.type
_entity_poly.pdbx_seq_one_letter_code
_entity_poly.pdbx_strand_id
1 'polypeptide(L)'
;MNSEQLQDFLTDLSNTSAKEKSRDDVETTRKFLTNTAHNTMLCINYITCNYRDIDLVQPIIAQILALFYKGGILRHYALQYIPSFISIYLFAFSKKQQKSISLFETFFLAIYNEEILAGGPKSENIAKKVEEVRIPSIRYPSIYHDPIKLNSFPETSTIKPGSTPSVLTTVRIGPFPTVENFTAEYIDKSNEMFQCFLVILNVLCVLAALLVGATWLLFEFRPTYRNRLRRTDSEQARIEMKSFEETRYLRRFSELKCAINNPVKLLMFFPIGRYSI
;
A
#
# COMPACT_ATOMS: atom_id res chain seq x y z
N MET A 1 -0.57 -3.90 22.05
CA MET A 1 -1.18 -2.66 22.57
C MET A 1 -2.54 -3.01 23.15
N ASN A 2 -2.89 -2.42 24.28
CA ASN A 2 -4.26 -2.47 24.83
C ASN A 2 -5.15 -1.39 24.17
N SER A 3 -6.45 -1.36 24.51
CA SER A 3 -7.40 -0.38 23.95
C SER A 3 -6.99 1.06 24.26
N GLU A 4 -6.58 1.34 25.51
CA GLU A 4 -6.17 2.67 25.97
C GLU A 4 -4.98 3.20 25.18
N GLN A 5 -3.92 2.39 25.00
CA GLN A 5 -2.75 2.77 24.21
C GLN A 5 -3.08 3.08 22.76
N LEU A 6 -4.06 2.38 22.17
CA LEU A 6 -4.51 2.67 20.81
C LEU A 6 -5.26 4.00 20.75
N GLN A 7 -6.10 4.28 21.74
CA GLN A 7 -6.83 5.54 21.83
C GLN A 7 -5.92 6.74 22.09
N ASP A 8 -4.92 6.58 22.97
CA ASP A 8 -3.90 7.59 23.22
C ASP A 8 -3.10 7.88 21.94
N PHE A 9 -2.66 6.83 21.25
CA PHE A 9 -1.96 6.96 19.97
C PHE A 9 -2.78 7.72 18.92
N LEU A 10 -4.07 7.37 18.75
CA LEU A 10 -4.95 8.05 17.80
C LEU A 10 -5.16 9.52 18.20
N THR A 11 -5.23 9.81 19.50
CA THR A 11 -5.35 11.17 20.03
C THR A 11 -4.09 11.99 19.76
N ASP A 12 -2.90 11.43 20.00
CA ASP A 12 -1.62 12.07 19.70
C ASP A 12 -1.44 12.35 18.21
N LEU A 13 -1.84 11.40 17.37
CA LEU A 13 -1.82 11.54 15.92
C LEU A 13 -2.76 12.66 15.45
N SER A 14 -3.94 12.75 16.06
CA SER A 14 -4.92 13.82 15.88
C SER A 14 -4.38 15.21 16.23
N ASN A 15 -3.50 15.30 17.23
CA ASN A 15 -2.91 16.55 17.72
C ASN A 15 -1.65 16.97 16.93
N THR A 16 -0.84 15.99 16.51
CA THR A 16 0.41 16.23 15.78
C THR A 16 0.13 16.77 14.39
N SER A 17 -0.79 16.13 13.67
CA SER A 17 -1.24 16.55 12.33
C SER A 17 -1.94 17.92 12.31
N ALA A 18 -2.58 18.33 13.42
CA ALA A 18 -3.18 19.66 13.52
C ALA A 18 -2.14 20.80 13.51
N LYS A 19 -0.88 20.49 13.88
CA LYS A 19 0.23 21.45 13.89
C LYS A 19 0.94 21.54 12.53
N GLU A 20 0.94 20.46 11.75
CA GLU A 20 1.52 20.41 10.41
C GLU A 20 0.51 20.84 9.34
N LYS A 21 0.24 22.15 9.24
CA LYS A 21 -0.40 22.76 8.05
C LYS A 21 0.63 22.85 6.92
N SER A 22 1.11 21.71 6.41
CA SER A 22 1.97 21.67 5.24
C SER A 22 1.15 21.31 4.00
N ARG A 23 1.58 21.85 2.85
CA ARG A 23 1.10 21.50 1.50
C ARG A 23 1.10 19.97 1.35
N ASP A 24 -0.01 19.40 0.91
CA ASP A 24 -0.22 17.95 0.70
C ASP A 24 0.69 17.42 -0.43
N ASP A 25 1.97 17.23 -0.14
CA ASP A 25 2.89 16.57 -1.07
C ASP A 25 2.75 15.06 -0.94
N VAL A 26 2.55 14.36 -2.06
CA VAL A 26 2.38 12.89 -2.11
C VAL A 26 3.49 12.14 -1.37
N GLU A 27 4.72 12.68 -1.39
CA GLU A 27 5.87 12.13 -0.66
C GLU A 27 5.71 12.21 0.86
N THR A 28 5.20 13.34 1.38
CA THR A 28 4.96 13.54 2.81
C THR A 28 3.86 12.62 3.32
N THR A 29 2.77 12.48 2.55
CA THR A 29 1.70 11.51 2.79
C THR A 29 2.23 10.09 2.86
N ARG A 30 3.07 9.69 1.89
CA ARG A 30 3.64 8.34 1.90
C ARG A 30 4.50 8.08 3.12
N LYS A 31 5.41 8.99 3.47
CA LYS A 31 6.31 8.86 4.63
C LYS A 31 5.54 8.75 5.94
N PHE A 32 4.52 9.60 6.11
CA PHE A 32 3.64 9.55 7.27
C PHE A 32 2.96 8.18 7.38
N LEU A 33 2.33 7.74 6.30
CA LEU A 33 1.59 6.47 6.26
C LEU A 33 2.51 5.27 6.52
N THR A 34 3.73 5.26 5.98
CA THR A 34 4.71 4.20 6.24
C THR A 34 5.18 4.20 7.70
N ASN A 35 5.37 5.37 8.30
CA ASN A 35 5.78 5.48 9.70
C ASN A 35 4.67 4.99 10.64
N THR A 36 3.41 5.27 10.31
CA THR A 36 2.26 4.83 11.10
C THR A 36 1.83 3.39 10.83
N ALA A 37 2.37 2.73 9.80
CA ALA A 37 1.89 1.44 9.31
C ALA A 37 1.89 0.32 10.36
N HIS A 38 2.93 0.28 11.21
CA HIS A 38 3.00 -0.71 12.29
C HIS A 38 1.85 -0.56 13.29
N ASN A 39 1.60 0.67 13.74
CA ASN A 39 0.52 0.96 14.68
C ASN A 39 -0.86 0.76 14.04
N THR A 40 -1.00 1.10 12.75
CA THR A 40 -2.21 0.79 11.97
C THR A 40 -2.50 -0.71 11.96
N MET A 41 -1.48 -1.53 11.68
CA MET A 41 -1.62 -3.00 11.70
C MET A 41 -2.01 -3.52 13.08
N LEU A 42 -1.39 -3.01 14.16
CA LEU A 42 -1.76 -3.38 15.53
C LEU A 42 -3.21 -3.02 15.86
N CYS A 43 -3.65 -1.83 15.43
CA CYS A 43 -5.02 -1.37 15.60
C CYS A 43 -6.03 -2.26 14.84
N ILE A 44 -5.75 -2.58 13.57
CA ILE A 44 -6.56 -3.48 12.75
C ILE A 44 -6.67 -4.86 13.39
N ASN A 45 -5.55 -5.43 13.85
CA ASN A 45 -5.54 -6.74 14.51
C ASN A 45 -6.34 -6.72 15.82
N TYR A 46 -6.21 -5.65 16.61
CA TYR A 46 -6.99 -5.48 17.83
C TYR A 46 -8.50 -5.46 17.54
N ILE A 47 -8.93 -4.67 16.56
CA ILE A 47 -10.33 -4.60 16.14
C ILE A 47 -10.81 -5.95 15.60
N THR A 48 -10.00 -6.63 14.78
CA THR A 48 -10.32 -7.94 14.21
C THR A 48 -10.51 -9.01 15.29
N CYS A 49 -9.73 -8.98 16.38
CA CYS A 49 -9.88 -9.93 17.48
C CYS A 49 -11.09 -9.61 18.38
N ASN A 50 -11.40 -8.33 18.57
CA ASN A 50 -12.39 -7.87 19.54
C ASN A 50 -13.69 -7.35 18.91
N TYR A 51 -13.93 -7.53 17.60
CA TYR A 51 -15.08 -6.97 16.88
C TYR A 51 -16.45 -7.35 17.46
N ARG A 52 -16.53 -8.42 18.26
CA ARG A 52 -17.76 -8.86 18.95
C ARG A 52 -18.08 -7.97 20.16
N ASP A 53 -17.06 -7.44 20.81
CA ASP A 53 -17.18 -6.60 21.99
C ASP A 53 -17.22 -5.13 21.56
N ILE A 54 -18.42 -4.67 21.21
CA ILE A 54 -18.64 -3.31 20.68
C ILE A 54 -18.07 -2.24 21.62
N ASP A 55 -18.27 -2.38 22.93
CA ASP A 55 -17.88 -1.35 23.89
C ASP A 55 -16.37 -1.04 23.86
N LEU A 56 -15.55 -2.03 23.48
CA LEU A 56 -14.10 -1.87 23.34
C LEU A 56 -13.70 -1.28 21.99
N VAL A 57 -14.41 -1.65 20.93
CA VAL A 57 -14.05 -1.31 19.54
C VAL A 57 -14.65 0.00 19.08
N GLN A 58 -15.87 0.32 19.53
CA GLN A 58 -16.60 1.54 19.20
C GLN A 58 -15.81 2.83 19.43
N PRO A 59 -15.14 3.06 20.59
CA PRO A 59 -14.37 4.30 20.79
C PRO A 59 -13.21 4.43 19.79
N ILE A 60 -12.55 3.33 19.44
CA ILE A 60 -11.45 3.31 18.48
C ILE A 60 -11.97 3.65 17.07
N ILE A 61 -13.06 3.00 16.64
CA ILE A 61 -13.68 3.27 15.33
C ILE A 61 -14.18 4.72 15.27
N ALA A 62 -14.77 5.24 16.34
CA ALA A 62 -15.23 6.62 16.42
C ALA A 62 -14.08 7.62 16.28
N GLN A 63 -12.93 7.36 16.91
CA GLN A 63 -11.73 8.19 16.76
C GLN A 63 -11.16 8.14 15.34
N ILE A 64 -11.10 6.96 14.72
CA ILE A 64 -10.68 6.81 13.31
C ILE A 64 -11.62 7.63 12.39
N LEU A 65 -12.93 7.57 12.64
CA LEU A 65 -13.91 8.38 11.91
C LEU A 65 -13.71 9.88 12.16
N ALA A 66 -13.39 10.30 13.38
CA ALA A 66 -13.06 11.69 13.68
C ALA A 66 -11.81 12.17 12.93
N LEU A 67 -10.78 11.32 12.79
CA LEU A 67 -9.60 11.61 11.97
C LEU A 67 -9.97 11.78 10.49
N PHE A 68 -10.92 10.99 9.98
CA PHE A 68 -11.43 11.12 8.61
C PHE A 68 -12.05 12.50 8.37
N TYR A 69 -12.87 13.00 9.30
CA TYR A 69 -13.47 14.35 9.21
C TYR A 69 -12.45 15.48 9.37
N LYS A 70 -11.30 15.24 10.00
CA LYS A 70 -10.21 16.22 10.07
C LYS A 70 -9.53 16.48 8.72
N GLY A 71 -9.73 15.64 7.69
CA GLY A 71 -9.25 15.91 6.33
C GLY A 71 -7.73 15.80 6.15
N GLY A 72 -7.25 16.12 4.94
CA GLY A 72 -5.82 16.07 4.58
C GLY A 72 -5.19 14.68 4.75
N ILE A 73 -3.96 14.64 5.25
CA ILE A 73 -3.21 13.39 5.51
C ILE A 73 -3.93 12.41 6.44
N LEU A 74 -4.71 12.92 7.40
CA LEU A 74 -5.49 12.11 8.35
C LEU A 74 -6.65 11.36 7.68
N ARG A 75 -7.23 11.96 6.63
CA ARG A 75 -8.24 11.29 5.83
C ARG A 75 -7.64 10.07 5.16
N HIS A 76 -6.49 10.23 4.51
CA HIS A 76 -5.80 9.12 3.86
C HIS A 76 -5.41 8.03 4.86
N TYR A 77 -5.01 8.42 6.06
CA TYR A 77 -4.77 7.49 7.17
C TYR A 77 -6.02 6.68 7.54
N ALA A 78 -7.15 7.35 7.79
CA ALA A 78 -8.40 6.66 8.13
C ALA A 78 -8.90 5.73 7.00
N LEU A 79 -8.70 6.11 5.73
CA LEU A 79 -9.07 5.30 4.58
C LEU A 79 -8.30 3.96 4.49
N GLN A 80 -7.12 3.84 5.10
CA GLN A 80 -6.36 2.57 5.13
C GLN A 80 -7.10 1.44 5.85
N TYR A 81 -8.02 1.77 6.74
CA TYR A 81 -8.79 0.80 7.52
C TYR A 81 -9.95 0.18 6.73
N ILE A 82 -10.39 0.81 5.63
CA ILE A 82 -11.57 0.39 4.87
C ILE A 82 -11.51 -1.08 4.41
N PRO A 83 -10.43 -1.57 3.75
CA PRO A 83 -10.39 -2.95 3.28
C PRO A 83 -10.54 -3.97 4.42
N SER A 84 -9.88 -3.71 5.55
CA SER A 84 -9.96 -4.55 6.73
C SER A 84 -11.33 -4.50 7.38
N PHE A 85 -11.94 -3.32 7.51
CA PHE A 85 -13.28 -3.18 8.08
C PHE A 85 -14.35 -3.85 7.22
N ILE A 86 -14.21 -3.81 5.88
CA ILE A 86 -15.11 -4.54 4.98
C ILE A 86 -15.00 -6.05 5.24
N SER A 87 -13.77 -6.54 5.42
CA SER A 87 -13.53 -7.95 5.68
C SER A 87 -14.17 -8.40 7.00
N ILE A 88 -14.03 -7.58 8.05
CA ILE A 88 -14.65 -7.82 9.37
C ILE A 88 -16.17 -7.71 9.26
N TYR A 89 -16.70 -6.73 8.54
CA TYR A 89 -18.13 -6.54 8.29
C TYR A 89 -18.75 -7.77 7.61
N LEU A 90 -18.16 -8.23 6.51
CA LEU A 90 -18.64 -9.43 5.79
C LEU A 90 -18.54 -10.69 6.66
N PHE A 91 -17.50 -10.79 7.49
CA PHE A 91 -17.36 -11.89 8.44
C PHE A 91 -18.42 -11.84 9.54
N ALA A 92 -18.66 -10.67 10.13
CA ALA A 92 -19.71 -10.44 11.13
C ALA A 92 -21.11 -10.69 10.55
N PHE A 93 -21.33 -10.30 9.29
CA PHE A 93 -22.54 -10.58 8.52
C PHE A 93 -22.78 -12.08 8.37
N SER A 94 -21.76 -12.86 7.96
CA SER A 94 -21.84 -14.32 7.89
C SER A 94 -22.16 -14.96 9.25
N LYS A 95 -21.64 -14.39 10.34
CA LYS A 95 -21.91 -14.85 11.71
C LYS A 95 -23.18 -14.26 12.33
N LYS A 96 -23.98 -13.48 11.58
CA LYS A 96 -25.23 -12.83 12.02
C LYS A 96 -25.06 -11.96 13.29
N GLN A 97 -23.90 -11.33 13.45
CA GLN A 97 -23.58 -10.47 14.59
C GLN A 97 -24.13 -9.05 14.38
N GLN A 98 -25.44 -8.88 14.54
CA GLN A 98 -26.16 -7.63 14.21
C GLN A 98 -25.57 -6.37 14.85
N LYS A 99 -25.11 -6.53 16.09
CA LYS A 99 -24.46 -5.51 16.90
C LYS A 99 -23.19 -4.96 16.22
N SER A 100 -22.27 -5.85 15.85
CA SER A 100 -21.03 -5.47 15.14
C SER A 100 -21.31 -4.98 13.72
N ILE A 101 -22.27 -5.60 13.03
CA ILE A 101 -22.70 -5.21 11.67
C ILE A 101 -23.12 -3.74 11.67
N SER A 102 -24.02 -3.35 12.57
CA SER A 102 -24.53 -1.98 12.70
C SER A 102 -23.42 -0.95 12.97
N LEU A 103 -22.42 -1.30 13.77
CA LEU A 103 -21.25 -0.44 14.04
C LEU A 103 -20.48 -0.10 12.76
N PHE A 104 -20.16 -1.12 11.95
CA PHE A 104 -19.43 -0.93 10.70
C PHE A 104 -20.29 -0.29 9.61
N GLU A 105 -21.59 -0.61 9.53
CA GLU A 105 -22.53 0.06 8.63
C GLU A 105 -22.58 1.56 8.90
N THR A 106 -22.69 1.95 10.17
CA THR A 106 -22.69 3.37 10.58
C THR A 106 -21.41 4.06 10.13
N PHE A 107 -20.26 3.41 10.31
CA PHE A 107 -18.96 3.93 9.86
C PHE A 107 -18.90 4.14 8.33
N PHE A 108 -19.32 3.14 7.55
CA PHE A 108 -19.31 3.25 6.09
C PHE A 108 -20.32 4.28 5.57
N LEU A 109 -21.48 4.37 6.20
CA LEU A 109 -22.50 5.34 5.86
C LEU A 109 -22.01 6.77 6.08
N ALA A 110 -21.34 7.00 7.22
CA ALA A 110 -20.72 8.28 7.54
C ALA A 110 -19.66 8.69 6.50
N ILE A 111 -18.82 7.75 6.06
CA ILE A 111 -17.83 7.99 5.00
C ILE A 111 -18.49 8.27 3.65
N TYR A 112 -19.49 7.46 3.28
CA TYR A 112 -20.21 7.61 2.02
C TYR A 112 -20.88 8.98 1.93
N ASN A 113 -21.62 9.39 2.98
CA ASN A 113 -22.32 10.66 3.03
C ASN A 113 -21.37 11.85 2.95
N GLU A 114 -20.15 11.73 3.46
CA GLU A 114 -19.12 12.77 3.33
C GLU A 114 -18.50 12.80 1.91
N GLU A 115 -18.30 11.64 1.27
CA GLU A 115 -17.70 11.53 -0.07
C GLU A 115 -18.62 12.04 -1.19
N ILE A 116 -19.95 11.97 -1.01
CA ILE A 116 -20.91 12.44 -2.03
C ILE A 116 -21.02 13.97 -2.11
N LEU A 117 -20.34 14.73 -1.24
CA LEU A 117 -20.35 16.19 -1.26
C LEU A 117 -19.41 16.73 -2.36
N ALA A 118 -19.89 17.69 -3.16
CA ALA A 118 -19.22 18.20 -4.35
C ALA A 118 -17.92 18.94 -4.07
N GLY A 119 -17.84 19.65 -2.94
CA GLY A 119 -16.62 20.34 -2.56
C GLY A 119 -15.62 19.47 -1.80
N GLY A 120 -15.89 18.16 -1.69
CA GLY A 120 -15.06 17.25 -0.91
C GLY A 120 -15.15 17.49 0.60
N PRO A 121 -14.28 16.84 1.38
CA PRO A 121 -14.32 16.91 2.84
C PRO A 121 -14.14 18.33 3.37
N LYS A 122 -14.97 18.72 4.35
CA LYS A 122 -15.05 20.08 4.95
C LYS A 122 -15.54 21.21 4.04
N SER A 123 -16.07 20.91 2.87
CA SER A 123 -16.72 21.94 2.06
C SER A 123 -18.04 22.37 2.71
N GLU A 124 -18.21 23.68 2.95
CA GLU A 124 -19.50 24.26 3.34
C GLU A 124 -20.59 24.08 2.27
N ASN A 125 -20.17 23.73 1.05
CA ASN A 125 -21.05 23.49 -0.08
C ASN A 125 -21.71 22.10 0.04
N ILE A 126 -22.99 22.10 0.40
CA ILE A 126 -23.87 20.91 0.52
C ILE A 126 -24.24 20.33 -0.85
N ALA A 127 -23.83 20.97 -1.95
CA ALA A 127 -24.05 20.48 -3.29
C ALA A 127 -23.49 19.05 -3.44
N LYS A 128 -24.24 18.15 -4.08
CA LYS A 128 -23.83 16.77 -4.31
C LYS A 128 -22.88 16.68 -5.49
N LYS A 129 -21.84 15.85 -5.35
CA LYS A 129 -20.82 15.61 -6.36
C LYS A 129 -21.48 15.03 -7.61
N VAL A 130 -21.25 15.69 -8.74
CA VAL A 130 -21.62 15.21 -10.07
C VAL A 130 -20.34 15.13 -10.88
N GLU A 131 -19.93 13.92 -11.24
CA GLU A 131 -18.81 13.71 -12.14
C GLU A 131 -19.34 13.64 -13.56
N GLU A 132 -18.88 14.56 -14.41
CA GLU A 132 -19.22 14.58 -15.82
C GLU A 132 -18.00 14.15 -16.63
N VAL A 133 -18.01 12.89 -17.08
CA VAL A 133 -16.95 12.34 -17.92
C VAL A 133 -17.32 12.57 -19.38
N ARG A 134 -16.44 13.29 -20.09
CA ARG A 134 -16.55 13.47 -21.53
C ARG A 134 -16.08 12.21 -22.24
N ILE A 135 -16.94 11.61 -23.07
CA ILE A 135 -16.52 10.49 -23.91
C ILE A 135 -15.64 11.05 -25.04
N PRO A 136 -14.37 10.62 -25.16
CA PRO A 136 -13.51 11.04 -26.25
C PRO A 136 -14.04 10.49 -27.57
N SER A 137 -13.96 11.28 -28.63
CA SER A 137 -14.42 10.89 -29.96
C SER A 137 -13.29 11.03 -30.96
N ILE A 138 -13.10 9.99 -31.78
CA ILE A 138 -12.11 10.00 -32.87
C ILE A 138 -12.49 10.96 -34.00
N ARG A 139 -13.75 11.40 -34.07
CA ARG A 139 -14.27 12.33 -35.08
C ARG A 139 -13.81 13.77 -34.84
N TYR A 140 -13.51 14.11 -33.58
CA TYR A 140 -13.05 15.45 -33.20
C TYR A 140 -11.54 15.41 -32.90
N PRO A 141 -10.81 16.52 -33.14
CA PRO A 141 -9.40 16.60 -32.78
C PRO A 141 -9.21 16.41 -31.27
N SER A 142 -8.20 15.62 -30.91
CA SER A 142 -7.77 15.43 -29.53
C SER A 142 -6.28 15.76 -29.39
N ILE A 143 -5.76 15.74 -28.16
CA ILE A 143 -4.33 15.94 -27.88
C ILE A 143 -3.48 14.88 -28.61
N TYR A 144 -4.05 13.71 -28.92
CA TYR A 144 -3.33 12.56 -29.45
C TYR A 144 -3.57 12.29 -30.94
N HIS A 145 -4.60 12.86 -31.54
CA HIS A 145 -4.91 12.57 -32.95
C HIS A 145 -5.56 13.75 -33.66
N ASP A 146 -5.24 13.85 -34.94
CA ASP A 146 -5.86 14.76 -35.89
C ASP A 146 -6.77 13.95 -36.82
N PRO A 147 -8.10 14.18 -36.82
CA PRO A 147 -9.05 13.38 -37.58
C PRO A 147 -8.80 13.46 -39.09
N ILE A 148 -8.13 14.51 -39.59
CA ILE A 148 -7.80 14.67 -41.02
C ILE A 148 -6.77 13.63 -41.48
N LYS A 149 -5.90 13.18 -40.56
CA LYS A 149 -4.85 12.18 -40.84
C LYS A 149 -5.37 10.75 -40.70
N LEU A 150 -6.51 10.58 -40.05
CA LEU A 150 -7.18 9.29 -39.86
C LEU A 150 -8.12 9.10 -41.06
N ASN A 151 -7.64 8.45 -42.12
CA ASN A 151 -8.35 8.27 -43.38
C ASN A 151 -9.49 7.22 -43.28
N SER A 152 -10.33 7.31 -42.23
CA SER A 152 -11.41 6.38 -41.94
C SER A 152 -12.79 7.03 -42.14
N PHE A 153 -13.39 6.67 -43.28
CA PHE A 153 -14.78 6.83 -43.73
C PHE A 153 -15.23 8.17 -44.37
N PRO A 154 -15.93 8.10 -45.53
CA PRO A 154 -16.41 9.26 -46.28
C PRO A 154 -17.87 9.57 -45.92
N GLU A 155 -18.12 10.21 -44.78
CA GLU A 155 -19.40 10.89 -44.56
C GLU A 155 -19.15 12.23 -43.86
N THR A 156 -18.55 13.14 -44.63
CA THR A 156 -18.49 14.56 -44.32
C THR A 156 -19.86 15.19 -44.52
N SER A 157 -20.74 15.07 -43.53
CA SER A 157 -21.72 16.14 -43.30
C SER A 157 -20.96 17.34 -42.71
N THR A 158 -20.62 18.24 -43.62
CA THR A 158 -20.26 19.66 -43.41
C THR A 158 -20.36 20.15 -41.97
N ILE A 159 -19.23 20.12 -41.25
CA ILE A 159 -19.07 20.89 -40.01
C ILE A 159 -19.03 22.36 -40.42
N LYS A 160 -20.12 23.10 -40.16
CA LYS A 160 -20.17 24.56 -40.33
C LYS A 160 -19.06 25.20 -39.49
N PRO A 161 -18.20 26.07 -40.07
CA PRO A 161 -17.23 26.83 -39.30
C PRO A 161 -18.01 27.79 -38.38
N GLY A 162 -17.88 27.59 -37.07
CA GLY A 162 -18.62 28.36 -36.05
C GLY A 162 -19.43 27.50 -35.07
N SER A 163 -19.63 26.21 -35.34
CA SER A 163 -20.14 25.29 -34.32
C SER A 163 -18.99 24.87 -33.40
N THR A 164 -19.01 25.31 -32.15
CA THR A 164 -18.22 24.66 -31.09
C THR A 164 -18.45 23.14 -31.19
N PRO A 165 -17.41 22.29 -30.99
CA PRO A 165 -17.60 20.85 -31.00
C PRO A 165 -18.57 20.50 -29.88
N SER A 166 -19.85 20.31 -30.24
CA SER A 166 -20.86 19.86 -29.29
C SER A 166 -20.45 18.45 -28.91
N VAL A 167 -19.95 18.32 -27.68
CA VAL A 167 -19.68 17.05 -27.03
C VAL A 167 -20.97 16.25 -27.08
N LEU A 168 -21.05 15.29 -27.99
CA LEU A 168 -22.30 14.59 -28.29
C LEU A 168 -22.72 13.65 -27.15
N THR A 169 -21.81 13.26 -26.27
CA THR A 169 -22.09 12.40 -25.12
C THR A 169 -21.19 12.74 -23.93
N THR A 170 -21.81 13.25 -22.87
CA THR A 170 -21.22 13.26 -21.53
C THR A 170 -21.93 12.21 -20.68
N VAL A 171 -21.15 11.41 -19.96
CA VAL A 171 -21.69 10.51 -18.94
C VAL A 171 -21.72 11.31 -17.65
N ARG A 172 -22.93 11.57 -17.15
CA ARG A 172 -23.14 12.18 -15.85
C ARG A 172 -23.30 11.06 -14.82
N ILE A 173 -22.37 11.01 -13.88
CA ILE A 173 -22.38 10.09 -12.75
C ILE A 173 -22.78 10.91 -11.51
N GLY A 174 -23.95 10.61 -10.95
CA GLY A 174 -24.58 11.37 -9.86
C GLY A 174 -25.69 12.33 -10.34
N PRO A 175 -26.29 13.11 -9.44
CA PRO A 175 -25.98 13.26 -8.01
C PRO A 175 -26.49 12.09 -7.16
N PHE A 176 -25.64 11.56 -6.29
CA PHE A 176 -26.02 10.46 -5.39
C PHE A 176 -26.80 10.96 -4.17
N PRO A 177 -27.89 10.30 -3.76
CA PRO A 177 -28.61 10.67 -2.54
C PRO A 177 -27.80 10.35 -1.28
N THR A 178 -28.03 11.13 -0.22
CA THR A 178 -27.62 10.76 1.13
C THR A 178 -28.41 9.53 1.55
N VAL A 179 -27.74 8.58 2.19
CA VAL A 179 -28.38 7.34 2.65
C VAL A 179 -28.44 7.37 4.17
N GLU A 180 -29.62 7.08 4.73
CA GLU A 180 -29.86 7.09 6.18
C GLU A 180 -29.73 5.70 6.80
N ASN A 181 -30.01 4.64 6.03
CA ASN A 181 -29.89 3.25 6.45
C ASN A 181 -29.60 2.37 5.22
N PHE A 182 -28.87 1.26 5.39
CA PHE A 182 -28.74 0.22 4.37
C PHE A 182 -30.05 -0.60 4.26
N THR A 183 -31.12 0.00 3.77
CA THR A 183 -32.37 -0.72 3.48
C THR A 183 -32.25 -1.53 2.18
N ALA A 184 -32.84 -2.72 2.15
CA ALA A 184 -32.80 -3.67 1.03
C ALA A 184 -33.26 -3.07 -0.33
N GLU A 185 -34.05 -2.00 -0.31
CA GLU A 185 -34.46 -1.24 -1.51
C GLU A 185 -33.30 -0.49 -2.19
N TYR A 186 -32.35 0.04 -1.42
CA TYR A 186 -31.13 0.67 -1.96
C TYR A 186 -30.08 -0.38 -2.33
N ILE A 187 -30.14 -1.54 -1.69
CA ILE A 187 -29.30 -2.71 -1.99
C ILE A 187 -29.53 -3.18 -3.43
N ASP A 188 -30.77 -3.23 -3.93
CA ASP A 188 -31.02 -3.73 -5.28
C ASP A 188 -30.49 -2.82 -6.42
N LYS A 189 -30.36 -1.51 -6.17
CA LYS A 189 -29.93 -0.51 -7.17
C LYS A 189 -28.50 0.01 -6.97
N SER A 190 -27.98 -0.05 -5.75
CA SER A 190 -26.66 0.45 -5.36
C SER A 190 -25.72 -0.66 -4.89
N ASN A 191 -26.18 -1.83 -4.41
CA ASN A 191 -25.25 -2.90 -4.00
C ASN A 191 -24.66 -3.66 -5.18
N GLU A 192 -25.33 -3.78 -6.33
CA GLU A 192 -24.67 -4.36 -7.50
C GLU A 192 -23.47 -3.53 -7.96
N MET A 193 -23.43 -2.23 -7.68
CA MET A 193 -22.23 -1.45 -7.97
C MET A 193 -21.30 -1.34 -6.77
N PHE A 194 -21.78 -1.12 -5.54
CA PHE A 194 -20.89 -0.87 -4.40
C PHE A 194 -20.36 -2.16 -3.78
N GLN A 195 -21.19 -3.20 -3.61
CA GLN A 195 -20.71 -4.51 -3.16
C GLN A 195 -19.94 -5.21 -4.27
N CYS A 196 -20.35 -5.14 -5.54
CA CYS A 196 -19.49 -5.64 -6.61
C CYS A 196 -18.22 -4.81 -6.73
N PHE A 197 -18.23 -3.48 -6.59
CA PHE A 197 -16.98 -2.71 -6.62
C PHE A 197 -16.05 -3.08 -5.46
N LEU A 198 -16.56 -3.26 -4.23
CA LEU A 198 -15.75 -3.64 -3.07
C LEU A 198 -15.31 -5.12 -3.11
N VAL A 199 -16.13 -6.02 -3.65
CA VAL A 199 -15.77 -7.43 -3.87
C VAL A 199 -14.82 -7.56 -5.04
N ILE A 200 -15.04 -6.85 -6.14
CA ILE A 200 -14.13 -6.76 -7.30
C ILE A 200 -12.81 -6.13 -6.86
N LEU A 201 -12.81 -5.09 -6.05
CA LEU A 201 -11.59 -4.47 -5.52
C LEU A 201 -10.83 -5.45 -4.61
N ASN A 202 -11.52 -6.17 -3.71
CA ASN A 202 -10.88 -7.20 -2.89
C ASN A 202 -10.34 -8.37 -3.74
N VAL A 203 -11.12 -8.86 -4.70
CA VAL A 203 -10.70 -9.92 -5.63
C VAL A 203 -9.53 -9.45 -6.48
N LEU A 204 -9.54 -8.20 -6.95
CA LEU A 204 -8.44 -7.58 -7.71
C LEU A 204 -7.18 -7.45 -6.84
N CYS A 205 -7.30 -7.04 -5.58
CA CYS A 205 -6.19 -6.98 -4.63
C CYS A 205 -5.60 -8.37 -4.35
N VAL A 206 -6.44 -9.40 -4.19
CA VAL A 206 -5.99 -10.79 -4.02
C VAL A 206 -5.33 -11.32 -5.29
N LEU A 207 -5.90 -11.04 -6.47
CA LEU A 207 -5.29 -11.40 -7.75
C LEU A 207 -3.95 -10.69 -7.97
N ALA A 208 -3.85 -9.41 -7.60
CA ALA A 208 -2.59 -8.67 -7.66
C ALA A 208 -1.55 -9.27 -6.70
N ALA A 209 -1.94 -9.63 -5.47
CA ALA A 209 -1.06 -10.30 -4.52
C ALA A 209 -0.60 -11.69 -5.02
N LEU A 210 -1.50 -12.46 -5.65
CA LEU A 210 -1.17 -13.73 -6.28
C LEU A 210 -0.26 -13.55 -7.50
N LEU A 211 -0.45 -12.52 -8.32
CA LEU A 211 0.43 -12.19 -9.43
C LEU A 211 1.81 -11.76 -8.95
N VAL A 212 1.90 -10.98 -7.88
CA VAL A 212 3.18 -10.62 -7.23
C VAL A 212 3.84 -11.87 -6.64
N GLY A 213 3.10 -12.74 -5.97
CA GLY A 213 3.61 -14.02 -5.46
C GLY A 213 4.04 -14.97 -6.58
N ALA A 214 3.29 -15.03 -7.69
CA ALA A 214 3.61 -15.85 -8.85
C ALA A 214 4.80 -15.30 -9.64
N THR A 215 4.92 -13.98 -9.80
CA THR A 215 6.10 -13.35 -10.41
C THR A 215 7.33 -13.54 -9.53
N TRP A 216 7.19 -13.46 -8.21
CA TRP A 216 8.25 -13.82 -7.26
C TRP A 216 8.64 -15.29 -7.39
N LEU A 217 7.68 -16.21 -7.37
CA LEU A 217 7.93 -17.65 -7.55
C LEU A 217 8.53 -17.96 -8.93
N LEU A 218 8.10 -17.30 -10.01
CA LEU A 218 8.69 -17.45 -11.34
C LEU A 218 10.13 -16.92 -11.40
N PHE A 219 10.45 -15.91 -10.58
CA PHE A 219 11.82 -15.42 -10.42
C PHE A 219 12.67 -16.40 -9.62
N GLU A 220 12.13 -16.96 -8.53
CA GLU A 220 12.76 -17.98 -7.68
C GLU A 220 12.99 -19.31 -8.43
N PHE A 221 12.03 -19.73 -9.26
CA PHE A 221 12.06 -20.98 -10.03
C PHE A 221 12.76 -20.88 -11.39
N ARG A 222 13.33 -19.73 -11.79
CA ARG A 222 14.20 -19.66 -12.97
C ARG A 222 15.54 -20.37 -12.67
N PRO A 223 15.81 -21.57 -13.21
CA PRO A 223 17.04 -22.33 -12.90
C PRO A 223 18.32 -21.58 -13.31
N THR A 224 18.21 -20.64 -14.24
CA THR A 224 19.31 -19.80 -14.73
C THR A 224 19.84 -18.80 -13.70
N TYR A 225 19.01 -18.34 -12.74
CA TYR A 225 19.46 -17.44 -11.67
C TYR A 225 20.06 -18.22 -10.50
N ARG A 226 19.48 -19.38 -10.13
CA ARG A 226 20.05 -20.29 -9.12
C ARG A 226 21.47 -20.74 -9.48
N ASN A 227 21.72 -21.05 -10.75
CA ASN A 227 23.04 -21.46 -11.23
C ASN A 227 24.05 -20.30 -11.26
N ARG A 228 23.59 -19.05 -11.42
CA ARG A 228 24.46 -17.86 -11.35
C ARG A 228 24.80 -17.49 -9.92
N LEU A 229 23.82 -17.50 -9.01
CA LEU A 229 24.03 -17.20 -7.60
C LEU A 229 24.94 -18.25 -6.93
N ARG A 230 24.74 -19.53 -7.27
CA ARG A 230 25.62 -20.61 -6.79
C ARG A 230 27.03 -20.54 -7.38
N ARG A 231 27.20 -19.98 -8.59
CA ARG A 231 28.54 -19.69 -9.16
C ARG A 231 29.21 -18.53 -8.44
N THR A 232 28.49 -17.44 -8.16
CA THR A 232 29.03 -16.29 -7.43
C THR A 232 29.42 -16.65 -6.00
N ASP A 233 28.61 -17.44 -5.30
CA ASP A 233 28.95 -17.92 -3.94
C ASP A 233 30.18 -18.84 -3.97
N SER A 234 30.29 -19.70 -4.99
CA SER A 234 31.46 -20.58 -5.17
C SER A 234 32.72 -19.81 -5.53
N GLU A 235 32.62 -18.74 -6.31
CA GLU A 235 33.76 -17.87 -6.64
C GLU A 235 34.18 -17.03 -5.44
N GLN A 236 33.22 -16.49 -4.69
CA GLN A 236 33.47 -15.73 -3.48
C GLN A 236 34.17 -16.58 -2.41
N ALA A 237 33.69 -17.81 -2.18
CA ALA A 237 34.34 -18.75 -1.26
C ALA A 237 35.78 -19.12 -1.70
N ARG A 238 36.02 -19.20 -3.03
CA ARG A 238 37.38 -19.42 -3.57
C ARG A 238 38.30 -18.23 -3.35
N ILE A 239 37.79 -17.01 -3.49
CA ILE A 239 38.55 -15.77 -3.27
C ILE A 239 38.88 -15.63 -1.78
N GLU A 240 37.91 -15.88 -0.90
CA GLU A 240 38.13 -15.88 0.55
C GLU A 240 39.18 -16.92 0.96
N MET A 241 39.11 -18.14 0.43
CA MET A 241 40.09 -19.19 0.72
C MET A 241 41.51 -18.81 0.25
N LYS A 242 41.66 -18.22 -0.95
CA LYS A 242 42.96 -17.70 -1.41
C LYS A 242 43.48 -16.57 -0.52
N SER A 243 42.62 -15.64 -0.12
CA SER A 243 43.01 -14.53 0.76
C SER A 243 43.46 -15.02 2.15
N PHE A 244 42.83 -16.10 2.65
CA PHE A 244 43.20 -16.76 3.90
C PHE A 244 44.56 -17.46 3.80
N GLU A 245 44.83 -18.14 2.68
CA GLU A 245 46.14 -18.73 2.43
C GLU A 245 47.22 -17.66 2.31
N GLU A 246 46.98 -16.59 1.54
CA GLU A 246 47.92 -15.48 1.39
C GLU A 246 48.24 -14.80 2.74
N THR A 247 47.23 -14.55 3.58
CA THR A 247 47.45 -14.00 4.93
C THR A 247 48.24 -14.97 5.82
N ARG A 248 48.03 -16.28 5.69
CA ARG A 248 48.83 -17.30 6.40
C ARG A 248 50.28 -17.32 5.91
N TYR A 249 50.52 -17.22 4.61
CA TYR A 249 51.87 -17.12 4.03
C TYR A 249 52.59 -15.85 4.49
N LEU A 250 51.92 -14.70 4.44
CA LEU A 250 52.49 -13.42 4.91
C LEU A 250 52.82 -13.45 6.39
N ARG A 251 51.97 -14.08 7.23
CA ARG A 251 52.26 -14.26 8.65
C ARG A 251 53.53 -15.11 8.85
N ARG A 252 53.65 -16.25 8.17
CA ARG A 252 54.88 -17.08 8.22
C ARG A 252 56.11 -16.35 7.70
N PHE A 253 55.98 -15.57 6.63
CA PHE A 253 57.09 -14.77 6.10
C PHE A 253 57.49 -13.66 7.09
N SER A 254 56.53 -13.02 7.76
CA SER A 254 56.79 -12.04 8.81
C SER A 254 57.46 -12.67 10.04
N GLU A 255 57.07 -13.90 10.42
CA GLU A 255 57.69 -14.67 11.50
C GLU A 255 59.13 -15.05 11.16
N LEU A 256 59.38 -15.52 9.93
CA LEU A 256 60.72 -15.79 9.41
C LEU A 256 61.57 -14.52 9.38
N LYS A 257 61.03 -13.40 8.88
CA LYS A 257 61.75 -12.11 8.83
C LYS A 257 62.06 -11.58 10.23
N CYS A 258 61.15 -11.77 11.19
CA CYS A 258 61.34 -11.43 12.60
C CYS A 258 62.36 -12.35 13.29
N ALA A 259 62.39 -13.63 12.93
CA ALA A 259 63.40 -14.59 13.40
C ALA A 259 64.80 -14.31 12.83
N ILE A 260 64.89 -13.88 11.56
CA ILE A 260 66.16 -13.47 10.93
C ILE A 260 66.71 -12.18 11.53
N ASN A 261 65.84 -11.21 11.87
CA ASN A 261 66.25 -9.95 12.47
C ASN A 261 66.50 -10.02 13.99
N ASN A 262 66.39 -11.20 14.61
CA ASN A 262 66.57 -11.36 16.06
C ASN A 262 67.35 -12.67 16.37
N PRO A 263 68.68 -12.61 16.56
CA PRO A 263 69.55 -13.80 16.59
C PRO A 263 69.30 -14.75 17.78
N VAL A 264 68.44 -14.37 18.74
CA VAL A 264 68.15 -15.19 19.92
C VAL A 264 67.03 -16.22 19.66
N LYS A 265 66.19 -16.03 18.64
CA LYS A 265 65.02 -16.90 18.38
C LYS A 265 65.29 -18.08 17.45
N LEU A 266 66.43 -18.11 16.75
CA LEU A 266 66.79 -19.17 15.81
C LEU A 266 67.16 -20.50 16.49
N LEU A 267 67.49 -20.47 17.80
CA LEU A 267 67.95 -21.62 18.58
C LEU A 267 66.82 -22.52 19.13
N MET A 268 65.55 -22.12 19.03
CA MET A 268 64.41 -22.94 19.50
C MET A 268 63.74 -23.81 18.42
N PHE A 269 64.12 -23.69 17.14
CA PHE A 269 63.47 -24.41 16.04
C PHE A 269 64.24 -25.65 15.52
N PHE A 270 65.40 -25.98 16.09
CA PHE A 270 66.09 -27.25 15.81
C PHE A 270 65.76 -28.28 16.90
N PRO A 271 65.01 -29.36 16.62
CA PRO A 271 64.92 -30.48 17.55
C PRO A 271 66.27 -31.21 17.55
N ILE A 272 66.99 -31.14 18.67
CA ILE A 272 68.15 -31.99 18.93
C ILE A 272 67.63 -33.43 19.05
N GLY A 273 67.96 -34.26 18.07
CA GLY A 273 67.70 -35.69 18.09
C GLY A 273 68.42 -36.35 19.26
N ARG A 274 67.66 -37.07 20.10
CA ARG A 274 68.23 -38.03 21.04
C ARG A 274 68.66 -39.28 20.24
N TYR A 275 69.96 -39.56 20.22
CA TYR A 275 70.49 -40.91 20.03
C TYR A 275 70.81 -41.48 21.42
N SER A 276 70.16 -42.58 21.79
CA SER A 276 70.62 -43.47 22.86
C SER A 276 71.70 -44.40 22.32
N ILE A 277 72.73 -44.65 23.14
CA ILE A 277 73.56 -45.86 23.12
C ILE A 277 72.78 -46.96 23.84
#